data_AF-I3TDQ7-F1
#
_entry.id   AF-I3TDQ7-F1
#
_cell.length_a   1.000
_cell.length_b   1.000
_cell.length_c   1.000
_cell.angle_alpha   90.00
_cell.angle_beta   90.00
_cell.angle_gamma   90.00
#
_symmetry.space_group_name_H-M   'P 1'
#
loop_
_entity.id
_entity.type
_entity.pdbx_description
1 polymer ?
#
loop_
_entity_poly.entity_id
_entity_poly.type
_entity_poly.pdbx_seq_one_letter_code
_entity_poly.pdbx_strand_id
1 'polypeptide(L)'
;MRVVEVLARGRHVVYTSDINVVLKLVARFVEETTGGRINVVAEGGVTEALAAVLTKGLERVVLSEKPEEGLPGPETRLVCVDKPCFDVPAENVVVFLTQRVKAPRFYTRHYLRRLDWGVYVFETPSTGERVVLTTSGGRLVEGTGLAPLEERALELVKKAMLDYGELKVSDVLFLIEREMGVSKNAAREILSKLVSRRYLRVRRGVVELA
;
A
#
# COMPACT_ATOMS: atom_id res chain seq x y z
N MET A 1 -1.01 4.37 -10.53
CA MET A 1 -0.25 3.12 -10.70
C MET A 1 -0.74 2.14 -9.65
N ARG A 2 -1.10 0.91 -10.05
CA ARG A 2 -1.66 -0.08 -9.11
C ARG A 2 -0.55 -0.82 -8.38
N VAL A 3 -0.71 -1.06 -7.08
CA VAL A 3 0.31 -1.74 -6.25
C VAL A 3 0.63 -3.13 -6.78
N VAL A 4 -0.39 -3.87 -7.26
CA VAL A 4 -0.19 -5.21 -7.84
C VAL A 4 0.66 -5.15 -9.11
N GLU A 5 0.43 -4.17 -9.99
CA GLU A 5 1.21 -4.01 -11.22
C GLU A 5 2.68 -3.75 -10.94
N VAL A 6 2.98 -2.93 -9.92
CA VAL A 6 4.35 -2.67 -9.45
C VAL A 6 5.01 -3.96 -8.98
N LEU A 7 4.32 -4.75 -8.15
CA LEU A 7 4.88 -5.95 -7.55
C LEU A 7 4.96 -7.14 -8.53
N ALA A 8 4.22 -7.10 -9.64
CA ALA A 8 4.11 -8.25 -10.55
C ALA A 8 5.36 -8.48 -11.42
N ARG A 9 6.31 -7.54 -11.45
CA ARG A 9 7.47 -7.55 -12.34
C ARG A 9 8.76 -7.18 -11.64
N GLY A 10 9.72 -8.10 -11.62
CA GLY A 10 11.02 -7.88 -11.01
C GLY A 10 11.09 -8.34 -9.55
N ARG A 11 12.07 -7.80 -8.83
CA ARG A 11 12.42 -8.24 -7.48
C ARG A 11 12.04 -7.18 -6.45
N HIS A 12 11.08 -7.50 -5.59
CA HIS A 12 10.49 -6.59 -4.61
C HIS A 12 10.59 -7.14 -3.21
N VAL A 13 10.84 -6.26 -2.25
CA VAL A 13 10.66 -6.55 -0.83
C VAL A 13 9.68 -5.54 -0.25
N VAL A 14 8.68 -6.03 0.47
CA VAL A 14 7.66 -5.21 1.13
C VAL A 14 7.78 -5.41 2.64
N TYR A 15 8.10 -4.33 3.35
CA TYR A 15 8.17 -4.33 4.80
C TYR A 15 6.89 -3.79 5.41
N THR A 16 6.32 -4.51 6.37
CA THR A 16 5.20 -4.06 7.21
C THR A 16 5.36 -4.60 8.62
N SER A 17 4.58 -4.13 9.58
CA SER A 17 4.50 -4.71 10.92
C SER A 17 3.22 -5.52 11.15
N ASP A 18 2.36 -5.63 10.14
CA ASP A 18 1.02 -6.21 10.25
C ASP A 18 0.89 -7.41 9.29
N ILE A 19 0.82 -8.63 9.84
CA ILE A 19 0.71 -9.85 9.03
C ILE A 19 -0.64 -9.93 8.31
N ASN A 20 -1.71 -9.41 8.90
CA ASN A 20 -3.04 -9.47 8.30
C ASN A 20 -3.11 -8.63 7.02
N VAL A 21 -2.41 -7.49 6.97
CA VAL A 21 -2.32 -6.70 5.74
C VAL A 21 -1.47 -7.41 4.68
N VAL A 22 -0.43 -8.16 5.07
CA VAL A 22 0.33 -9.01 4.14
C VAL A 22 -0.58 -10.05 3.50
N LEU A 23 -1.32 -10.81 4.31
CA LEU A 23 -2.22 -11.86 3.81
C LEU A 23 -3.23 -11.30 2.79
N LYS A 24 -3.83 -10.15 3.09
CA LYS A 24 -4.77 -9.47 2.18
C LYS A 24 -4.09 -8.97 0.91
N LEU A 25 -2.85 -8.47 0.99
CA LEU A 25 -2.12 -7.97 -0.17
C LEU A 25 -1.65 -9.11 -1.07
N VAL A 26 -1.20 -10.22 -0.49
CA VAL A 26 -0.87 -11.46 -1.22
C VAL A 26 -2.10 -12.03 -1.90
N ALA A 27 -3.23 -12.11 -1.19
CA ALA A 27 -4.47 -12.57 -1.78
C ALA A 27 -4.91 -11.68 -2.95
N ARG A 28 -4.88 -10.35 -2.77
CA ARG A 28 -5.13 -9.40 -3.85
C ARG A 28 -4.17 -9.56 -5.02
N PHE A 29 -2.88 -9.76 -4.75
CA PHE A 29 -1.87 -10.01 -5.77
C PHE A 29 -2.19 -11.25 -6.61
N VAL A 30 -2.58 -12.36 -5.96
CA VAL A 30 -3.01 -13.59 -6.65
C VAL A 30 -4.26 -13.35 -7.50
N GLU A 31 -5.26 -12.67 -6.93
CA GLU A 31 -6.54 -12.43 -7.59
C GLU A 31 -6.41 -11.50 -8.80
N GLU A 32 -5.56 -10.48 -8.74
CA GLU A 32 -5.41 -9.46 -9.79
C GLU A 32 -4.29 -9.77 -10.80
N THR A 33 -3.31 -10.60 -10.46
CA THR A 33 -2.24 -10.96 -11.40
C THR A 33 -2.76 -11.93 -12.46
N THR A 34 -2.60 -11.56 -13.73
CA THR A 34 -2.98 -12.39 -14.88
C THR A 34 -1.78 -13.19 -15.42
N GLY A 35 -2.07 -14.41 -15.87
CA GLY A 35 -1.08 -15.32 -16.48
C GLY A 35 -0.03 -15.86 -15.50
N GLY A 36 0.63 -16.97 -15.89
CA GLY A 36 1.67 -17.63 -15.10
C GLY A 36 1.16 -18.34 -13.85
N ARG A 37 2.04 -19.15 -13.25
CA ARG A 37 1.83 -19.76 -11.93
C ARG A 37 2.39 -18.85 -10.84
N ILE A 38 1.77 -18.89 -9.66
CA ILE A 38 2.22 -18.17 -8.48
C ILE A 38 2.62 -19.21 -7.43
N ASN A 39 3.90 -19.27 -7.09
CA ASN A 39 4.37 -20.06 -5.98
C ASN A 39 4.41 -19.18 -4.74
N VAL A 40 3.61 -19.51 -3.73
CA VAL A 40 3.56 -18.78 -2.47
C VAL A 40 4.26 -19.62 -1.40
N VAL A 41 5.37 -19.09 -0.90
CA VAL A 41 6.23 -19.72 0.09
C VAL A 41 5.94 -19.13 1.46
N ALA A 42 5.44 -19.95 2.38
CA ALA A 42 5.10 -19.56 3.74
C ALA A 42 5.22 -20.75 4.69
N GLU A 43 5.29 -20.50 5.99
CA GLU A 43 5.40 -21.55 7.01
C GLU A 43 4.08 -21.77 7.76
N GLY A 44 3.72 -23.04 7.97
CA GLY A 44 2.66 -23.50 8.89
C GLY A 44 1.39 -22.66 8.85
N GLY A 45 1.08 -22.00 9.98
CA GLY A 45 -0.16 -21.23 10.16
C GLY A 45 -0.34 -20.04 9.21
N VAL A 46 0.74 -19.52 8.59
CA VAL A 46 0.63 -18.47 7.55
C VAL A 46 0.06 -19.07 6.27
N THR A 47 0.46 -20.28 5.91
CA THR A 47 -0.04 -21.01 4.75
C THR A 47 -1.53 -21.32 4.89
N GLU A 48 -1.96 -21.77 6.06
CA GLU A 48 -3.37 -21.99 6.38
C GLU A 48 -4.19 -20.70 6.31
N ALA A 49 -3.66 -19.60 6.88
CA ALA A 49 -4.32 -18.31 6.84
C ALA A 49 -4.42 -17.76 5.41
N LEU A 50 -3.40 -17.94 4.57
CA LEU A 50 -3.45 -17.59 3.15
C LEU A 50 -4.52 -18.39 2.41
N ALA A 51 -4.57 -19.71 2.61
CA ALA A 51 -5.59 -20.57 2.00
C ALA A 51 -7.01 -20.12 2.37
N ALA A 52 -7.23 -19.64 3.60
CA ALA A 52 -8.53 -19.12 4.05
C ALA A 52 -8.91 -17.76 3.44
N VAL A 53 -7.93 -16.91 3.09
CA VAL A 53 -8.15 -15.57 2.53
C VAL A 53 -8.25 -15.59 1.00
N LEU A 54 -7.63 -16.57 0.34
CA LEU A 54 -7.67 -16.74 -1.11
C LEU A 54 -9.05 -17.20 -1.58
N THR A 55 -9.79 -16.30 -2.24
CA THR A 55 -11.14 -16.62 -2.74
C THR A 55 -11.20 -16.94 -4.23
N LYS A 56 -10.16 -16.60 -5.00
CA LYS A 56 -10.05 -16.83 -6.45
C LYS A 56 -8.61 -17.12 -6.86
N GLY A 57 -8.43 -17.75 -8.03
CA GLY A 57 -7.10 -17.97 -8.62
C GLY A 57 -6.33 -19.16 -8.05
N LEU A 58 -6.98 -20.01 -7.23
CA LEU A 58 -6.37 -21.16 -6.57
C LEU A 58 -5.76 -22.16 -7.55
N GLU A 59 -6.31 -22.27 -8.76
CA GLU A 59 -5.82 -23.15 -9.82
C GLU A 59 -4.42 -22.79 -10.33
N ARG A 60 -3.95 -21.58 -10.04
CA ARG A 60 -2.62 -21.06 -10.43
C ARG A 60 -1.67 -20.94 -9.25
N VAL A 61 -2.14 -21.20 -8.03
CA VAL A 61 -1.35 -21.05 -6.80
C VAL A 61 -0.80 -22.40 -6.39
N VAL A 62 0.51 -22.45 -6.15
CA VAL A 62 1.17 -23.54 -5.43
C VAL A 62 1.58 -22.97 -4.09
N LEU A 63 1.13 -23.61 -3.01
CA LEU A 63 1.57 -23.29 -1.66
C LEU A 63 2.73 -24.23 -1.31
N SER A 64 3.84 -23.68 -0.86
CA SER A 64 5.06 -24.44 -0.53
C SER A 64 5.69 -23.91 0.75
N GLU A 65 6.44 -24.76 1.46
CA GLU A 65 7.21 -24.33 2.62
C GLU A 65 8.64 -23.91 2.24
N LYS A 66 9.13 -24.39 1.09
CA LYS A 66 10.46 -24.08 0.57
C LYS A 66 10.39 -23.42 -0.80
N PRO A 67 11.24 -22.42 -1.06
CA PRO A 67 11.19 -21.67 -2.30
C PRO A 67 11.56 -22.46 -3.55
N GLU A 68 12.36 -23.52 -3.42
CA GLU A 68 12.74 -24.40 -4.53
C GLU A 68 11.60 -25.34 -4.94
N GLU A 69 10.66 -25.60 -4.02
CA GLU A 69 9.51 -26.45 -4.27
C GLU A 69 8.45 -25.64 -5.03
N GLY A 70 8.21 -25.97 -6.30
CA GLY A 70 7.13 -25.35 -7.09
C GLY A 70 7.56 -24.17 -7.97
N LEU A 71 8.80 -24.13 -8.48
CA LEU A 71 9.25 -23.19 -9.52
C LEU A 71 9.18 -23.81 -10.94
N PRO A 72 8.00 -23.85 -11.62
CA PRO A 72 7.92 -24.30 -13.00
C PRO A 72 8.22 -23.15 -13.98
N GLY A 73 9.47 -23.05 -14.40
CA GLY A 73 9.85 -22.23 -15.56
C GLY A 73 9.82 -20.70 -15.38
N PRO A 74 10.20 -19.95 -16.44
CA PRO A 74 10.50 -18.52 -16.37
C PRO A 74 9.29 -17.62 -16.09
N GLU A 75 8.07 -18.10 -16.32
CA GLU A 75 6.84 -17.33 -16.08
C GLU A 75 6.26 -17.48 -14.66
N THR A 76 6.93 -18.25 -13.81
CA THR A 76 6.51 -18.40 -12.41
C THR A 76 6.86 -17.17 -11.59
N ARG A 77 5.89 -16.68 -10.83
CA ARG A 77 6.11 -15.62 -9.84
C ARG A 77 6.24 -16.23 -8.47
N LEU A 78 7.28 -15.84 -7.75
CA LEU A 78 7.53 -16.29 -6.40
C LEU A 78 7.08 -15.21 -5.41
N VAL A 79 6.24 -15.61 -4.45
CA VAL A 79 5.78 -14.76 -3.36
C VAL A 79 6.19 -15.39 -2.05
N CYS A 80 7.04 -14.76 -1.27
CA CYS A 80 7.48 -15.29 0.02
C CYS A 80 6.90 -14.44 1.13
N VAL A 81 6.32 -15.09 2.14
CA VAL A 81 5.65 -14.43 3.26
C VAL A 81 6.37 -14.76 4.55
N ASP A 82 6.90 -13.71 5.19
CA ASP A 82 7.71 -13.75 6.41
C ASP A 82 8.93 -14.68 6.35
N LYS A 83 9.37 -15.01 5.12
CA LYS A 83 10.51 -15.87 4.83
C LYS A 83 11.39 -15.20 3.77
N PRO A 84 12.66 -14.86 4.08
CA PRO A 84 13.54 -14.22 3.12
C PRO A 84 14.00 -15.22 2.05
N CYS A 85 13.49 -15.09 0.83
CA CYS A 85 13.85 -15.95 -0.31
C CYS A 85 14.68 -15.18 -1.36
N PHE A 86 15.71 -14.47 -0.91
CA PHE A 86 16.47 -13.53 -1.74
C PHE A 86 17.41 -14.19 -2.76
N ASP A 87 17.83 -15.43 -2.49
CA ASP A 87 18.85 -16.14 -3.28
C ASP A 87 18.24 -17.00 -4.40
N VAL A 88 16.91 -16.96 -4.56
CA VAL A 88 16.21 -17.78 -5.54
C VAL A 88 16.46 -17.23 -6.96
N PRO A 89 16.84 -18.08 -7.93
CA PRO A 89 17.11 -17.66 -9.31
C PRO A 89 15.81 -17.47 -10.11
N ALA A 90 14.90 -16.64 -9.61
CA ALA A 90 13.66 -16.25 -10.29
C ALA A 90 13.68 -14.75 -10.64
N GLU A 91 13.08 -14.37 -11.77
CA GLU A 91 13.03 -12.98 -12.21
C GLU A 91 11.98 -12.16 -11.44
N ASN A 92 10.86 -12.79 -11.10
CA ASN A 92 9.71 -12.16 -10.47
C ASN A 92 9.56 -12.69 -9.04
N VAL A 93 10.15 -11.96 -8.08
CA VAL A 93 10.18 -12.36 -6.66
C VAL A 93 9.65 -11.24 -5.81
N VAL A 94 8.61 -11.51 -5.02
CA VAL A 94 8.07 -10.58 -4.03
C VAL A 94 8.25 -11.18 -2.66
N VAL A 95 8.99 -10.50 -1.79
CA VAL A 95 9.23 -10.93 -0.42
C VAL A 95 8.51 -10.00 0.53
N PHE A 96 7.50 -10.50 1.24
CA PHE A 96 6.83 -9.78 2.31
C PHE A 96 7.48 -10.14 3.63
N LEU A 97 7.91 -9.14 4.41
CA LEU A 97 8.56 -9.37 5.70
C LEU A 97 7.91 -8.52 6.78
N THR A 98 7.59 -9.15 7.91
CA THR A 98 7.14 -8.43 9.11
C THR A 98 8.30 -7.84 9.92
N GLN A 99 9.50 -8.39 9.70
CA GLN A 99 10.75 -7.97 10.33
C GLN A 99 11.67 -7.29 9.31
N ARG A 100 12.47 -6.33 9.78
CA ARG A 100 13.44 -5.63 8.93
C ARG A 100 14.69 -6.48 8.71
N VAL A 101 14.65 -7.33 7.70
CA VAL A 101 15.84 -8.03 7.17
C VAL A 101 16.45 -7.21 6.04
N LYS A 102 17.79 -7.15 5.97
CA LYS A 102 18.50 -6.43 4.91
C LYS A 102 18.33 -7.14 3.56
N ALA A 103 17.49 -6.59 2.69
CA ALA A 103 17.36 -7.10 1.33
C ALA A 103 18.57 -6.72 0.45
N PRO A 104 18.96 -7.58 -0.52
CA PRO A 104 20.00 -7.28 -1.49
C PRO A 104 19.74 -6.00 -2.27
N ARG A 105 20.79 -5.40 -2.84
CA ARG A 105 20.70 -4.08 -3.52
C ARG A 105 19.83 -4.10 -4.78
N PHE A 106 19.70 -5.25 -5.44
CA PHE A 106 18.90 -5.40 -6.65
C PHE A 106 17.40 -5.60 -6.38
N TYR A 107 16.97 -5.63 -5.11
CA TYR A 107 15.56 -5.62 -4.74
C TYR A 107 15.06 -4.19 -4.57
N THR A 108 13.92 -3.89 -5.18
CA THR A 108 13.17 -2.66 -4.92
C THR A 108 12.50 -2.76 -3.55
N ARG A 109 12.71 -1.76 -2.70
CA ARG A 109 12.18 -1.73 -1.33
C ARG A 109 10.89 -0.95 -1.28
N HIS A 110 9.88 -1.54 -0.67
CA HIS A 110 8.60 -0.92 -0.39
C HIS A 110 8.30 -1.00 1.11
N TYR A 111 7.58 -0.01 1.61
CA TYR A 111 7.15 0.05 3.00
C TYR A 111 5.64 0.20 3.02
N LEU A 112 4.97 -0.77 3.64
CA LEU A 112 3.55 -0.71 3.91
C LEU A 112 3.36 -0.33 5.37
N ARG A 113 2.94 0.91 5.62
CA ARG A 113 2.81 1.48 6.96
C ARG A 113 1.35 1.75 7.26
N ARG A 114 0.93 1.42 8.48
CA ARG A 114 -0.40 1.77 8.94
C ARG A 114 -0.46 3.26 9.30
N LEU A 115 -1.44 3.96 8.75
CA LEU A 115 -1.74 5.37 9.07
C LEU A 115 -2.86 5.48 10.08
N ASP A 116 -3.89 4.62 9.96
CA ASP A 116 -5.08 4.61 10.80
C ASP A 116 -5.65 3.17 10.86
N TRP A 117 -6.73 2.95 11.60
CA TRP A 117 -7.46 1.68 11.55
C TRP A 117 -7.97 1.40 10.14
N GLY A 118 -7.45 0.33 9.52
CA GLY A 118 -7.83 -0.07 8.16
C GLY A 118 -7.29 0.82 7.04
N VAL A 119 -6.40 1.79 7.33
CA VAL A 119 -5.78 2.67 6.33
C VAL A 119 -4.27 2.50 6.38
N TYR A 120 -3.67 2.22 5.23
CA TYR A 120 -2.26 1.95 5.05
C TYR A 120 -1.70 2.80 3.92
N VAL A 121 -0.42 3.12 3.99
CA VAL A 121 0.33 3.73 2.90
C VAL A 121 1.40 2.76 2.42
N PHE A 122 1.38 2.48 1.13
CA PHE A 122 2.41 1.76 0.41
C PHE A 122 3.38 2.80 -0.19
N GLU A 123 4.61 2.82 0.28
CA GLU A 123 5.63 3.80 -0.09
C GLU A 123 6.80 3.11 -0.80
N THR A 124 7.24 3.69 -1.92
CA THR A 124 8.44 3.27 -2.67
C THR A 124 9.49 4.38 -2.54
N PRO A 125 10.44 4.31 -1.59
CA PRO A 125 11.32 5.46 -1.32
C PRO A 125 12.24 5.84 -2.46
N SER A 126 12.61 4.90 -3.34
CA SER A 126 13.46 5.18 -4.50
C SER A 126 12.80 6.09 -5.52
N THR A 127 11.47 6.04 -5.64
CA THR A 127 10.69 6.86 -6.59
C THR A 127 9.92 7.99 -5.88
N GLY A 128 9.80 7.93 -4.56
CA GLY A 128 8.95 8.84 -3.78
C GLY A 128 7.45 8.56 -3.92
N GLU A 129 7.08 7.47 -4.61
CA GLU A 129 5.69 7.14 -4.86
C GLU A 129 5.00 6.62 -3.61
N ARG A 130 3.74 7.04 -3.44
CA ARG A 130 2.90 6.71 -2.29
C ARG A 130 1.51 6.35 -2.78
N VAL A 131 1.02 5.18 -2.38
CA VAL A 131 -0.32 4.70 -2.69
C VAL A 131 -1.03 4.39 -1.39
N VAL A 132 -2.23 4.91 -1.19
CA VAL A 132 -3.03 4.59 -0.01
C VAL A 132 -3.90 3.37 -0.29
N LEU A 133 -3.89 2.46 0.68
CA LEU A 133 -4.60 1.21 0.68
C LEU A 133 -5.57 1.19 1.87
N THR A 134 -6.81 0.78 1.62
CA THR A 134 -7.83 0.69 2.66
C THR A 134 -8.38 -0.71 2.75
N THR A 135 -8.81 -1.12 3.93
CA THR A 135 -9.52 -2.39 4.11
C THR A 135 -11.01 -2.20 3.94
N SER A 136 -11.60 -2.80 2.91
CA SER A 136 -13.04 -2.80 2.64
C SER A 136 -13.53 -4.23 2.40
N GLY A 137 -14.57 -4.66 3.13
CA GLY A 137 -15.12 -6.02 3.00
C GLY A 137 -14.10 -7.14 3.19
N GLY A 138 -13.11 -6.95 4.06
CA GLY A 138 -12.02 -7.90 4.30
C GLY A 138 -10.88 -7.85 3.27
N ARG A 139 -11.02 -7.13 2.16
CA ARG A 139 -9.99 -6.98 1.11
C ARG A 139 -9.23 -5.66 1.26
N LEU A 140 -8.04 -5.59 0.64
CA LEU A 140 -7.36 -4.31 0.42
C LEU A 140 -7.80 -3.71 -0.90
N VAL A 141 -8.12 -2.43 -0.91
CA VAL A 141 -8.43 -1.66 -2.12
C VAL A 141 -7.54 -0.43 -2.18
N GLU A 142 -7.17 -0.01 -3.39
CA GLU A 142 -6.56 1.30 -3.58
C GLU A 142 -7.61 2.39 -3.45
N GLY A 143 -7.26 3.45 -2.74
CA GLY A 143 -8.14 4.58 -2.53
C GLY A 143 -7.52 5.57 -1.58
N THR A 144 -8.22 6.67 -1.32
CA THR A 144 -7.75 7.68 -0.38
C THR A 144 -7.98 7.27 1.08
N GLY A 145 -8.95 6.36 1.34
CA GLY A 145 -9.43 6.12 2.71
C GLY A 145 -9.99 7.36 3.40
N LEU A 146 -10.15 8.44 2.66
CA LEU A 146 -10.79 9.66 3.09
C LEU A 146 -12.31 9.51 2.92
N ALA A 147 -13.07 10.09 3.83
CA ALA A 147 -14.50 10.26 3.61
C ALA A 147 -14.74 11.18 2.40
N PRO A 148 -15.91 11.11 1.73
CA PRO A 148 -16.19 11.97 0.56
C PRO A 148 -15.99 13.47 0.83
N LEU A 149 -16.27 13.93 2.05
CA LEU A 149 -15.98 15.32 2.45
C LEU A 149 -14.48 15.60 2.53
N GLU A 150 -13.70 14.68 3.08
CA GLU A 150 -12.25 14.83 3.21
C GLU A 150 -11.55 14.76 1.83
N GLU A 151 -12.01 13.91 0.92
CA GLU A 151 -11.54 13.88 -0.47
C GLU A 151 -11.81 15.21 -1.18
N ARG A 152 -13.04 15.72 -1.07
CA ARG A 152 -13.40 17.02 -1.63
C ARG A 152 -12.55 18.15 -1.04
N ALA A 153 -12.28 18.11 0.27
CA ALA A 153 -11.39 19.09 0.91
C ALA A 153 -9.96 19.01 0.38
N LEU A 154 -9.43 17.80 0.19
CA LEU A 154 -8.10 17.60 -0.36
C LEU A 154 -7.99 18.14 -1.80
N GLU A 155 -8.95 17.83 -2.66
CA GLU A 155 -8.98 18.32 -4.04
C GLU A 155 -9.15 19.84 -4.10
N LEU A 156 -9.97 20.41 -3.22
CA LEU A 156 -10.14 21.85 -3.08
C LEU A 156 -8.82 22.53 -2.69
N VAL A 157 -8.09 21.97 -1.73
CA VAL A 157 -6.79 22.49 -1.29
C VAL A 157 -5.74 22.37 -2.40
N LYS A 158 -5.67 21.23 -3.10
CA LYS A 158 -4.78 21.04 -4.26
C LYS A 158 -5.03 22.08 -5.34
N LYS A 159 -6.30 22.30 -5.69
CA LYS A 159 -6.69 23.30 -6.68
C LYS A 159 -6.28 24.71 -6.23
N ALA A 160 -6.54 25.07 -4.98
CA ALA A 160 -6.14 26.36 -4.44
C ALA A 160 -4.61 26.55 -4.43
N MET A 161 -3.82 25.49 -4.20
CA MET A 161 -2.36 25.57 -4.31
C MET A 161 -1.90 25.82 -5.73
N LEU A 162 -2.59 25.26 -6.73
CA LEU A 162 -2.29 25.52 -8.15
C LEU A 162 -2.68 26.95 -8.55
N ASP A 163 -3.84 27.43 -8.09
CA ASP A 163 -4.39 28.73 -8.48
C ASP A 163 -3.69 29.89 -7.76
N TYR A 164 -3.37 29.73 -6.47
CA TYR A 164 -2.88 30.81 -5.60
C TYR A 164 -1.45 30.60 -5.09
N GLY A 165 -0.85 29.42 -5.31
CA GLY A 165 0.49 29.09 -4.85
C GLY A 165 0.54 28.68 -3.38
N GLU A 166 1.35 29.39 -2.59
CA GLU A 166 1.57 29.06 -1.18
C GLU A 166 0.31 29.34 -0.33
N LEU A 167 -0.18 28.33 0.40
CA LEU A 167 -1.34 28.47 1.28
C LEU A 167 -0.94 28.35 2.75
N LYS A 168 -1.37 29.29 3.60
CA LYS A 168 -1.23 29.15 5.06
C LYS A 168 -2.34 28.28 5.61
N VAL A 169 -2.14 27.78 6.83
CA VAL A 169 -3.17 27.01 7.56
C VAL A 169 -4.47 27.82 7.69
N SER A 170 -4.40 29.12 7.94
CA SER A 170 -5.58 30.00 8.00
C SER A 170 -6.36 30.02 6.69
N ASP A 171 -5.66 30.05 5.57
CA ASP A 171 -6.25 30.17 4.24
C ASP A 171 -6.94 28.87 3.87
N VAL A 172 -6.29 27.74 4.15
CA VAL A 172 -6.87 26.40 3.96
C VAL A 172 -8.12 26.19 4.82
N LEU A 173 -8.09 26.59 6.10
CA LEU A 173 -9.26 26.49 6.96
C LEU A 173 -10.43 27.33 6.44
N PHE A 174 -10.15 28.57 6.02
CA PHE A 174 -11.16 29.46 5.44
C PHE A 174 -11.75 28.89 4.14
N LEU A 175 -10.89 28.36 3.27
CA LEU A 175 -11.26 27.72 2.01
C LEU A 175 -12.21 26.54 2.26
N ILE A 176 -11.86 25.64 3.18
CA ILE A 176 -12.69 24.47 3.54
C ILE A 176 -14.02 24.94 4.14
N GLU A 177 -14.01 25.88 5.08
CA GLU A 177 -15.22 26.43 5.71
C GLU A 177 -16.20 26.99 4.67
N ARG A 178 -15.70 27.88 3.80
CA ARG A 178 -16.52 28.62 2.85
C ARG A 178 -17.03 27.76 1.70
N GLU A 179 -16.16 26.98 1.08
CA GLU A 179 -16.50 26.22 -0.14
C GLU A 179 -17.25 24.92 0.15
N MET A 180 -17.09 24.38 1.37
CA MET A 180 -17.80 23.17 1.78
C MET A 180 -19.00 23.43 2.67
N GLY A 181 -19.21 24.68 3.13
CA GLY A 181 -20.35 25.05 3.99
C GLY A 181 -20.32 24.36 5.35
N VAL A 182 -19.13 24.11 5.89
CA VAL A 182 -18.92 23.42 7.17
C VAL A 182 -18.55 24.39 8.28
N SER A 183 -18.71 24.01 9.54
CA SER A 183 -18.26 24.85 10.65
C SER A 183 -16.72 24.90 10.72
N LYS A 184 -16.18 25.96 11.35
CA LYS A 184 -14.74 26.10 11.63
C LYS A 184 -14.13 24.90 12.36
N ASN A 185 -14.89 24.28 13.28
CA ASN A 185 -14.43 23.09 14.00
C ASN A 185 -14.35 21.87 13.06
N ALA A 186 -15.37 21.66 12.22
CA ALA A 186 -15.34 20.60 11.22
C ALA A 186 -14.20 20.80 10.20
N ALA A 187 -13.94 22.04 9.76
CA ALA A 187 -12.82 22.35 8.88
C ALA A 187 -11.45 21.99 9.51
N ARG A 188 -11.28 22.26 10.81
CA ARG A 188 -10.08 21.87 11.57
C ARG A 188 -9.93 20.36 11.68
N GLU A 189 -11.01 19.63 11.94
CA GLU A 189 -10.98 18.16 12.00
C GLU A 189 -10.60 17.56 10.64
N ILE A 190 -11.17 18.06 9.55
CA ILE A 190 -10.84 17.63 8.19
C ILE A 190 -9.36 17.89 7.90
N LEU A 191 -8.86 19.12 8.12
CA LEU A 191 -7.46 19.44 7.89
C LEU A 191 -6.53 18.59 8.76
N SER A 192 -6.88 18.38 10.03
CA SER A 192 -6.12 17.53 10.95
C SER A 192 -6.00 16.11 10.43
N LYS A 193 -7.08 15.52 9.91
CA LYS A 193 -7.07 14.19 9.28
C LYS A 193 -6.22 14.14 8.00
N LEU A 194 -6.32 15.15 7.14
CA LEU A 194 -5.50 15.23 5.92
C LEU A 194 -4.00 15.31 6.26
N VAL A 195 -3.64 16.02 7.33
CA VAL A 195 -2.27 16.10 7.81
C VAL A 195 -1.81 14.80 8.48
N SER A 196 -2.62 14.22 9.36
CA SER A 196 -2.27 12.98 10.09
C SER A 196 -2.10 11.80 9.13
N ARG A 197 -2.93 11.73 8.09
CA ARG A 197 -2.86 10.72 7.02
C ARG A 197 -1.83 11.06 5.94
N ARG A 198 -1.06 12.14 6.13
CA ARG A 198 0.04 12.56 5.24
C ARG A 198 -0.40 12.76 3.79
N TYR A 199 -1.56 13.35 3.60
CA TYR A 199 -1.97 13.97 2.33
C TYR A 199 -1.45 15.40 2.23
N LEU A 200 -1.45 16.09 3.37
CA LEU A 200 -0.91 17.42 3.54
C LEU A 200 0.16 17.40 4.63
N ARG A 201 1.09 18.35 4.58
CA ARG A 201 2.05 18.61 5.65
C ARG A 201 2.04 20.09 5.97
N VAL A 202 2.28 20.43 7.23
CA VAL A 202 2.39 21.83 7.66
C VAL A 202 3.84 22.12 8.01
N ARG A 203 4.46 23.07 7.31
CA ARG A 203 5.83 23.54 7.56
C ARG A 203 5.81 25.04 7.79
N ARG A 204 6.27 25.49 8.96
CA ARG A 204 6.30 26.92 9.33
C ARG A 204 4.95 27.64 9.14
N GLY A 205 3.83 26.92 9.34
CA GLY A 205 2.47 27.46 9.16
C GLY A 205 1.94 27.44 7.71
N VAL A 206 2.75 26.99 6.76
CA VAL A 206 2.38 26.77 5.36
C VAL A 206 1.94 25.34 5.16
N VAL A 207 0.88 25.13 4.39
CA VAL A 207 0.39 23.82 4.00
C VAL A 207 1.01 23.44 2.66
N GLU A 208 1.54 22.22 2.57
CA GLU A 208 2.15 21.66 1.37
C GLU A 208 1.61 20.25 1.12
N LEU A 209 1.68 19.76 -0.12
CA LEU A 209 1.46 18.34 -0.41
C LEU A 209 2.57 17.50 0.26
N ALA A 210 2.17 16.39 0.87
CA ALA A 210 3.03 15.59 1.74
C ALA A 210 3.89 14.54 1.01
#